data_AF-A0AAV1VIX7-F1
#
_entry.id   AF-A0AAV1VIX7-F1
#
_cell.length_a   1.000
_cell.length_b   1.000
_cell.length_c   1.000
_cell.angle_alpha   90.00
_cell.angle_beta   90.00
_cell.angle_gamma   90.00
#
_symmetry.space_group_name_H-M   'P 1'
#
loop_
_entity.id
_entity.type
_entity.pdbx_description
1 polymer ?
#
loop_
_entity_poly.entity_id
_entity_poly.type
_entity_poly.pdbx_seq_one_letter_code
_entity_poly.pdbx_strand_id
1 'polypeptide(L)'
;MFDVTSRIPYKNVPNWHRDLFRVCENIPIVLCGNKVEVKDRKVKAKQITFHRKKNLQYFDISAKSNYQFEKPFLWLARKLVGDNNLTFVEAPALRPPEVTITQEQIAQIEVDASSAAAAVPP
;
A
#
# COMPACT_ATOMS: atom_id res chain seq x y z
N MET A 1 -7.49 -3.00 -1.55
CA MET A 1 -6.41 -3.74 -0.86
C MET A 1 -6.24 -5.11 -1.52
N PHE A 2 -5.03 -5.67 -1.50
CA PHE A 2 -4.77 -7.06 -1.91
C PHE A 2 -3.71 -7.70 -0.99
N ASP A 3 -3.58 -9.02 -1.08
CA ASP A 3 -2.61 -9.81 -0.30
C ASP A 3 -1.35 -10.09 -1.14
N VAL A 4 -0.16 -9.76 -0.63
CA VAL A 4 1.11 -9.98 -1.36
C VAL A 4 1.54 -11.45 -1.41
N THR A 5 0.96 -12.32 -0.56
CA THR A 5 1.25 -13.77 -0.53
C THR A 5 0.41 -14.57 -1.52
N SER A 6 -0.51 -13.92 -2.26
CA SER A 6 -1.33 -14.56 -3.29
C SER A 6 -1.45 -13.68 -4.54
N ARG A 7 -1.36 -14.30 -5.72
CA ARG A 7 -1.46 -13.57 -6.99
C ARG A 7 -2.89 -13.21 -7.37
N ILE A 8 -3.88 -13.99 -6.92
CA ILE A 8 -5.28 -13.85 -7.34
C ILE A 8 -5.88 -12.50 -6.87
N PRO A 9 -5.72 -12.08 -5.60
CA PRO A 9 -6.24 -10.79 -5.15
C PRO A 9 -5.71 -9.60 -5.95
N TYR A 10 -4.41 -9.61 -6.31
CA TYR A 10 -3.84 -8.54 -7.13
C TYR A 10 -4.43 -8.52 -8.55
N LYS A 11 -4.65 -9.70 -9.17
CA LYS A 11 -5.32 -9.79 -10.48
C LYS A 11 -6.74 -9.22 -10.49
N ASN A 12 -7.42 -9.23 -9.33
CA ASN A 12 -8.78 -8.71 -9.20
C ASN A 12 -8.84 -7.19 -8.92
N VAL A 13 -7.71 -6.54 -8.58
CA VAL A 13 -7.65 -5.10 -8.30
C VAL A 13 -8.29 -4.23 -9.40
N PRO A 14 -8.08 -4.49 -10.71
CA PRO A 14 -8.74 -3.73 -11.76
C PRO A 14 -10.27 -3.81 -11.73
N ASN A 15 -10.83 -4.98 -11.36
CA ASN A 15 -12.27 -5.17 -11.26
C ASN A 15 -12.84 -4.35 -10.10
N TRP A 16 -12.23 -4.45 -8.91
CA TRP A 16 -12.62 -3.67 -7.74
C TRP A 16 -12.54 -2.16 -8.00
N HIS A 17 -11.47 -1.71 -8.65
CA HIS A 17 -11.32 -0.30 -9.02
C HIS A 17 -12.41 0.13 -10.01
N ARG A 18 -12.69 -0.66 -11.05
CA ARG A 18 -13.74 -0.36 -12.04
C ARG A 18 -15.10 -0.23 -11.34
N ASP A 19 -15.43 -1.17 -10.47
CA ASP A 19 -16.74 -1.20 -9.81
C ASP A 19 -16.90 -0.03 -8.83
N LEU A 20 -15.82 0.36 -8.13
CA LEU A 20 -15.80 1.58 -7.30
C LEU A 20 -15.94 2.86 -8.14
N PHE A 21 -15.14 2.99 -9.20
CA PHE A 21 -15.09 4.19 -10.03
C PHE A 21 -16.42 4.44 -10.78
N ARG A 22 -17.18 3.39 -11.07
CA ARG A 22 -18.52 3.49 -11.68
C ARG A 22 -19.55 4.22 -10.82
N VAL A 23 -19.34 4.24 -9.49
CA VAL A 23 -20.28 4.86 -8.54
C VAL A 23 -19.71 6.15 -7.98
N CYS A 24 -18.41 6.15 -7.65
CA CYS A 24 -17.71 7.29 -7.06
C CYS A 24 -16.59 7.72 -8.00
N GLU A 25 -16.86 8.70 -8.85
CA GLU A 25 -15.86 9.28 -9.73
C GLU A 25 -14.93 10.24 -8.96
N ASN A 26 -13.66 10.31 -9.37
CA ASN A 26 -12.66 11.28 -8.91
C ASN A 26 -12.35 11.34 -7.40
N ILE A 27 -12.65 10.28 -6.64
CA ILE A 27 -12.23 10.20 -5.23
C ILE A 27 -10.75 9.80 -5.11
N PRO A 28 -10.02 10.29 -4.08
CA PRO A 28 -8.65 9.83 -3.82
C PRO A 28 -8.65 8.37 -3.37
N ILE A 29 -7.84 7.53 -4.00
CA ILE A 29 -7.77 6.08 -3.75
C ILE A 29 -6.32 5.67 -3.45
N VAL A 30 -6.16 4.82 -2.43
CA VAL A 30 -4.89 4.19 -2.07
C VAL A 30 -4.95 2.68 -2.32
N LEU A 31 -3.97 2.15 -3.03
CA LEU A 31 -3.75 0.73 -3.19
C LEU A 31 -2.82 0.22 -2.08
N CYS A 32 -3.30 -0.68 -1.24
CA CYS A 32 -2.49 -1.31 -0.20
C CYS A 32 -2.19 -2.78 -0.54
N GLY A 33 -0.91 -3.15 -0.50
CA GLY A 33 -0.44 -4.55 -0.50
C GLY A 33 -0.20 -5.03 0.92
N ASN A 34 -1.06 -5.90 1.43
CA ASN A 34 -1.03 -6.38 2.82
C ASN A 34 -0.22 -7.68 2.95
N LYS A 35 0.19 -8.00 4.18
CA LYS A 35 0.95 -9.19 4.60
C LYS A 35 2.44 -9.19 4.25
N VAL A 36 3.06 -8.01 4.24
CA VAL A 36 4.47 -7.86 3.86
C VAL A 36 5.46 -8.48 4.86
N GLU A 37 4.99 -8.84 6.06
CA GLU A 37 5.76 -9.61 7.04
C GLU A 37 6.09 -11.03 6.56
N VAL A 38 5.30 -11.57 5.63
CA VAL A 38 5.47 -12.94 5.14
C VAL A 38 6.61 -13.00 4.13
N LYS A 39 7.66 -13.76 4.45
CA LYS A 39 8.85 -13.91 3.61
C LYS A 39 8.53 -14.44 2.20
N ASP A 40 7.56 -15.34 2.08
CA ASP A 40 7.16 -15.93 0.80
C ASP A 40 6.21 -15.00 0.00
N ARG A 41 6.72 -13.82 -0.36
CA ARG A 41 6.00 -12.82 -1.16
C ARG A 41 5.82 -13.30 -2.59
N LYS A 42 4.57 -13.51 -3.01
CA LYS A 42 4.20 -13.97 -4.37
C LYS A 42 3.99 -12.85 -5.38
N VAL A 43 3.67 -11.65 -4.92
CA VAL A 43 3.48 -10.43 -5.72
C VAL A 43 4.58 -9.43 -5.40
N LYS A 44 5.61 -9.35 -6.25
CA LYS A 44 6.80 -8.50 -6.02
C LYS A 44 6.53 -7.04 -6.40
N ALA A 45 7.27 -6.09 -5.82
CA ALA A 45 7.14 -4.66 -6.09
C ALA A 45 7.09 -4.32 -7.60
N LYS A 46 8.00 -4.92 -8.39
CA LYS A 46 8.06 -4.73 -9.86
C LYS A 46 6.80 -5.17 -10.62
N GLN A 47 6.01 -6.09 -10.07
CA GLN A 47 4.76 -6.58 -10.69
C GLN A 47 3.57 -5.66 -10.39
N ILE A 48 3.70 -4.77 -9.41
CA ILE A 48 2.63 -3.91 -8.92
C ILE A 48 2.64 -2.61 -9.71
N THR A 49 2.04 -2.61 -10.90
CA THR A 49 2.02 -1.47 -11.82
C THR A 49 0.67 -0.77 -11.92
N PHE A 50 -0.41 -1.37 -11.39
CA PHE A 50 -1.77 -0.83 -11.53
C PHE A 50 -1.92 0.59 -10.97
N HIS A 51 -1.26 0.87 -9.84
CA HIS A 51 -1.30 2.18 -9.21
C HIS A 51 -0.75 3.29 -10.12
N ARG A 52 0.31 3.02 -10.89
CA ARG A 52 0.87 3.98 -11.87
C ARG A 52 -0.10 4.25 -13.01
N LYS A 53 -0.75 3.20 -13.54
CA LYS A 53 -1.72 3.30 -14.65
C LYS A 53 -2.96 4.12 -14.29
N LYS A 54 -3.33 4.14 -13.00
CA LYS A 54 -4.53 4.84 -12.49
C LYS A 54 -4.19 6.04 -11.61
N ASN A 55 -2.92 6.44 -11.54
CA ASN A 55 -2.44 7.53 -10.69
C ASN A 55 -2.87 7.40 -9.20
N LEU A 56 -2.80 6.17 -8.68
CA LEU A 56 -3.12 5.85 -7.29
C LEU A 56 -1.84 5.83 -6.46
N GLN A 57 -1.96 6.17 -5.19
CA GLN A 57 -0.88 5.95 -4.24
C GLN A 57 -0.80 4.47 -3.87
N TYR A 58 0.42 3.95 -3.72
CA TYR A 58 0.67 2.58 -3.27
C TYR A 58 1.44 2.56 -1.94
N PHE A 59 1.06 1.66 -1.03
CA PHE A 59 1.81 1.34 0.18
C PHE A 59 1.85 -0.16 0.44
N ASP A 60 3.00 -0.63 0.90
CA ASP A 60 3.19 -1.94 1.50
C ASP A 60 2.80 -1.84 2.98
N ILE A 61 1.86 -2.67 3.43
CA ILE A 61 1.35 -2.63 4.80
C ILE A 61 1.38 -4.03 5.45
N SER A 62 1.40 -4.05 6.77
CA SER A 62 1.09 -5.25 7.54
C SER A 62 0.12 -4.92 8.66
N ALA A 63 -1.06 -5.52 8.60
CA ALA A 63 -2.03 -5.44 9.68
C ALA A 63 -1.56 -6.19 10.95
N LYS A 64 -0.64 -7.15 10.83
CA LYS A 64 -0.16 -7.95 11.97
C LYS A 64 0.99 -7.30 12.72
N SER A 65 1.88 -6.59 12.02
CA SER A 65 3.00 -5.88 12.66
C SER A 65 2.76 -4.39 12.84
N ASN A 66 1.59 -3.90 12.41
CA ASN A 66 1.29 -2.47 12.29
C ASN A 66 2.24 -1.71 11.35
N TYR A 67 2.98 -2.40 10.46
CA TYR A 67 3.89 -1.75 9.52
C TYR A 67 3.12 -0.84 8.53
N GLN A 68 3.53 0.44 8.49
CA GLN A 68 2.99 1.49 7.62
C GLN A 68 1.46 1.65 7.67
N PHE A 69 0.80 1.20 8.74
CA PHE A 69 -0.67 1.20 8.81
C PHE A 69 -1.27 2.62 8.66
N GLU A 70 -0.55 3.65 9.13
CA GLU A 70 -0.99 5.04 9.12
C GLU A 70 -0.84 5.73 7.75
N LYS A 71 0.12 5.28 6.92
CA LYS A 71 0.48 5.96 5.67
C LYS A 71 -0.69 6.11 4.69
N PRO A 72 -1.53 5.07 4.47
CA PRO A 72 -2.73 5.21 3.64
C PRO A 72 -3.68 6.30 4.14
N PHE A 73 -3.92 6.35 5.45
CA PHE A 73 -4.83 7.31 6.05
C PHE A 73 -4.27 8.72 6.01
N LEU A 74 -2.98 8.89 6.30
CA LEU A 74 -2.31 10.19 6.25
C LEU A 74 -2.34 10.77 4.83
N TRP A 75 -2.05 9.94 3.82
CA TRP A 75 -2.12 10.40 2.42
C TRP A 75 -3.54 10.79 2.01
N LEU A 76 -4.55 10.01 2.40
CA LEU A 76 -5.95 10.35 2.16
C LEU A 76 -6.35 11.65 2.85
N ALA A 77 -5.98 11.83 4.12
CA ALA A 77 -6.24 13.04 4.89
C ALA A 77 -5.64 14.29 4.20
N ARG A 78 -4.36 14.21 3.78
CA ARG A 78 -3.70 15.29 3.02
C ARG A 78 -4.44 15.63 1.73
N LYS A 79 -4.89 14.62 0.97
CA LYS A 79 -5.62 14.82 -0.28
C LYS A 79 -7.03 15.38 -0.10
N LEU A 80 -7.74 14.94 0.93
CA LEU A 80 -9.10 15.38 1.21
C LEU A 80 -9.13 16.79 1.81
N VAL A 81 -8.17 17.13 2.68
CA VAL A 81 -8.06 18.46 3.30
C VAL A 81 -7.37 19.47 2.39
N GLY A 82 -6.52 19.01 1.48
CA GLY A 82 -5.73 19.88 0.60
C GLY A 82 -4.46 20.45 1.25
N ASP A 83 -4.06 19.91 2.41
CA ASP A 83 -2.85 20.31 3.12
C ASP A 83 -1.80 19.18 3.09
N ASN A 84 -0.66 19.44 2.44
CA ASN A 84 0.44 18.48 2.36
C ASN A 84 1.26 18.40 3.67
N ASN A 85 1.17 19.40 4.53
CA ASN A 85 1.89 19.46 5.80
C ASN A 85 1.14 18.78 6.95
N LEU A 86 -0.10 18.32 6.72
CA LEU A 86 -0.88 17.59 7.70
C LEU A 86 -0.09 16.38 8.21
N THR A 87 -0.01 16.25 9.53
CA THR A 87 0.60 15.13 10.25
C THR A 87 -0.34 14.63 11.33
N PHE A 88 -0.21 13.35 11.70
CA PHE A 88 -0.85 12.83 12.90
C PHE A 88 0.02 13.16 14.10
N VAL A 89 -0.58 13.76 15.13
CA VAL A 89 0.11 14.19 16.35
C VAL A 89 0.19 13.07 17.39
N GLU A 90 -0.72 12.12 17.32
CA GLU A 90 -0.81 10.99 18.24
C GLU A 90 -1.06 9.70 17.47
N ALA A 91 -0.45 8.62 17.96
CA ALA A 91 -0.72 7.29 17.45
C ALA A 91 -2.08 6.81 18.00
N PRO A 92 -2.96 6.24 17.15
CA PRO A 92 -4.20 5.65 17.62
C PRO A 92 -3.91 4.45 18.54
N ALA A 93 -4.86 4.13 19.42
CA ALA A 93 -4.78 2.94 20.26
C ALA A 93 -4.87 1.66 19.40
N LEU A 94 -3.71 1.14 18.99
CA LEU A 94 -3.61 -0.10 18.22
C LEU A 94 -3.54 -1.32 19.13
N ARG A 95 -4.02 -2.45 18.61
CA ARG A 95 -3.68 -3.73 19.18
C ARG A 95 -2.16 -3.95 19.08
N PRO A 96 -1.52 -4.53 20.11
CA PRO A 96 -0.11 -4.89 20.03
C PRO A 96 0.18 -5.72 18.78
N PRO A 97 1.34 -5.53 18.14
CA PRO A 97 1.70 -6.30 16.95
C PRO A 97 1.79 -7.79 17.29
N GLU A 98 1.13 -8.63 16.49
CA GLU A 98 1.18 -10.09 16.59
C GLU A 98 2.53 -10.64 16.11
N VAL A 99 3.21 -9.90 15.23
CA VAL A 99 4.48 -10.26 14.61
C VAL A 99 5.37 -9.04 14.45
N THR A 100 6.68 -9.23 14.55
CA THR A 100 7.68 -8.20 14.28
C THR A 100 8.29 -8.41 12.90
N ILE A 101 8.45 -7.32 12.15
CA ILE A 101 9.24 -7.31 10.91
C ILE A 101 10.66 -6.90 11.29
N THR A 102 11.67 -7.65 10.84
CA THR A 102 13.07 -7.32 11.14
C THR A 102 13.52 -6.07 10.38
N GLN A 103 14.54 -5.38 10.89
CA GLN A 103 15.10 -4.23 10.20
C GLN A 103 15.63 -4.58 8.80
N GLU A 104 16.20 -5.78 8.61
CA GLU A 104 16.67 -6.20 7.28
C GLU A 104 15.50 -6.39 6.30
N GLN A 105 14.37 -6.92 6.78
CA GLN A 105 13.16 -7.07 5.95
C GLN A 105 12.61 -5.71 5.53
N ILE A 106 12.57 -4.73 6.44
CA ILE A 106 12.14 -3.36 6.12
C ILE A 106 13.05 -2.75 5.07
N ALA A 107 14.37 -2.85 5.26
CA ALA A 107 15.34 -2.35 4.30
C ALA A 107 15.16 -2.99 2.91
N GLN A 108 14.94 -4.31 2.85
CA GLN A 108 14.70 -5.00 1.59
C GLN A 108 13.42 -4.53 0.90
N ILE A 109 12.32 -4.33 1.66
CA ILE A 109 11.06 -3.81 1.12
C ILE A 109 11.25 -2.41 0.53
N GLU A 110 12.00 -1.54 1.21
CA GLU A 110 12.27 -0.18 0.75
C GLU A 110 13.16 -0.14 -0.50
N VAL A 111 14.19 -1.00 -0.55
CA VAL A 111 15.03 -1.18 -1.74
C VAL A 111 14.21 -1.71 -2.92
N ASP A 112 13.37 -2.73 -2.69
CA ASP A 112 12.49 -3.29 -3.73
C ASP A 112 11.49 -2.25 -4.26
N ALA A 113 10.89 -1.45 -3.36
CA ALA A 113 9.98 -0.36 -3.72
C ALA A 113 10.70 0.72 -4.55
N SER A 114 11.88 1.14 -4.11
CA SER A 114 12.69 2.15 -4.81
C SER A 114 13.14 1.67 -6.19
N SER A 115 13.58 0.41 -6.30
CA SER A 115 13.97 -0.19 -7.58
C SER A 115 12.78 -0.34 -8.54
N ALA A 116 11.57 -0.64 -8.03
CA ALA A 116 10.35 -0.72 -8.83
C ALA A 116 9.87 0.67 -9.29
N ALA A 117 10.07 1.70 -8.48
CA ALA A 117 9.76 3.09 -8.84
C ALA A 117 10.70 3.62 -9.94
N ALA A 118 12.00 3.28 -9.86
CA ALA A 118 13.00 3.64 -10.86
C ALA A 118 12.84 2.88 -12.19
N ALA A 119 12.24 1.69 -12.17
CA ALA A 119 11.92 0.96 -13.40
C ALA A 119 10.81 1.69 -14.18
N VAL A 120 11.19 2.32 -15.29
CA VAL A 120 10.27 2.91 -16.28
C VAL A 120 9.23 1.85 -16.68
N PRO A 121 7.93 2.17 -16.73
CA PRO A 121 6.94 1.18 -17.12
C PRO A 121 7.11 0.87 -18.63
N PRO A 122 6.95 -0.39 -19.07
CA PRO A 122 6.78 -0.66 -20.49
C PRO A 122 5.47 -0.07 -21.03
#